data_AF-A0AAV1TCL0-F1
#
_entry.id   AF-A0AAV1TCL0-F1
#
_cell.length_a   1.000
_cell.length_b   1.000
_cell.length_c   1.000
_cell.angle_alpha   90.00
_cell.angle_beta   90.00
_cell.angle_gamma   90.00
#
_symmetry.space_group_name_H-M   'P 1'
#
loop_
_entity.id
_entity.type
_entity.pdbx_description
1 polymer ?
#
loop_
_entity_poly.entity_id
_entity_poly.type
_entity_poly.pdbx_seq_one_letter_code
_entity_poly.pdbx_strand_id
1 'polypeptide(L)'
;MTGRKTSTDNSTPDLLLVPPHLKTTASVTPDNLEGNIDQGDEERWTIVPQGVTDVVHALQTSMLIRLRRPPPDVFSHFSVLAQKNGPIDVHKLTKWLKYVDSYRKVKTYDVADEVKLLVDMCGEENLVESLFCLSSVSSMHHRANALLRELDVTYSEAWKMAKSRWLAADVDPSHVYPLMPVGATETLASADGKNAFMQWIAYVDEFNQVSPTRFYGTVYVVVFLLEHRPTKELAELFHLLRGAPHMEKRADEWQRILAVMHPEIVKEMEPLWLASKMTLEEVYGLLPIALKKTLVFDVVNEPTWLPVRNELKRLLDYMEKYNAEGMKERITYSDDDLFKLLMRERTPWELAEFFHWLRGVDGMQNRAESWLEQLADKHPEVAGKLLDVWLERRTDPGEVFESMPKEMRASLATSSQTKKNRKFILLMQWLRYIEKFNNPHDPQGVATRRFGDDAVLALLGKTNTPDELMDFFRRLQSDKHMKRVAVRLQQSSRQLLEAAKRTS
;
A
#
# COMPACT_ATOMS: atom_id res chain seq x y z
N MET A 1 57.42 5.44 -4.47
CA MET A 1 57.35 4.70 -5.75
C MET A 1 56.74 3.34 -5.43
N THR A 2 55.56 2.87 -5.83
CA THR A 2 54.46 3.20 -6.76
C THR A 2 53.28 2.37 -6.19
N GLY A 3 52.09 2.85 -5.81
CA GLY A 3 51.15 3.66 -6.56
C GLY A 3 50.04 2.78 -7.15
N ARG A 4 49.00 2.40 -6.40
CA ARG A 4 47.69 2.03 -6.96
C ARG A 4 46.56 2.25 -5.95
N LYS A 5 45.82 3.34 -6.19
CA LYS A 5 44.51 3.64 -5.59
C LYS A 5 43.45 2.90 -6.40
N THR A 6 42.52 2.22 -5.74
CA THR A 6 41.23 1.82 -6.35
C THR A 6 40.13 2.56 -5.62
N SER A 7 39.53 3.48 -6.36
CA SER A 7 38.35 4.27 -6.03
C SER A 7 37.16 3.34 -5.84
N THR A 8 36.49 3.42 -4.70
CA THR A 8 35.16 2.85 -4.47
C THR A 8 34.13 3.91 -4.81
N ASP A 9 33.53 3.78 -5.99
CA ASP A 9 32.40 4.59 -6.42
C ASP A 9 31.15 4.18 -5.65
N ASN A 10 30.58 5.15 -4.94
CA ASN A 10 29.24 5.09 -4.36
C ASN A 10 28.23 5.20 -5.51
N SER A 11 27.56 4.08 -5.82
CA SER A 11 26.38 4.07 -6.69
C SER A 11 25.14 3.87 -5.83
N THR A 12 24.42 4.97 -5.62
CA THR A 12 23.05 5.04 -5.09
C THR A 12 22.09 4.32 -6.05
N PRO A 13 21.16 3.47 -5.60
CA PRO A 13 20.09 2.98 -6.47
C PRO A 13 18.92 3.97 -6.45
N ASP A 14 18.85 4.83 -7.47
CA ASP A 14 17.63 5.58 -7.79
C ASP A 14 16.57 4.62 -8.34
N LEU A 15 15.56 4.34 -7.51
CA LEU A 15 14.31 3.71 -7.94
C LEU A 15 13.34 4.81 -8.39
N LEU A 16 13.51 5.26 -9.64
CA LEU A 16 12.48 5.97 -10.38
C LEU A 16 12.08 5.11 -11.59
N LEU A 17 10.99 4.36 -11.43
CA LEU A 17 10.29 3.72 -12.54
C LEU A 17 9.56 4.80 -13.34
N VAL A 18 10.21 5.32 -14.38
CA VAL A 18 9.56 6.05 -15.47
C VAL A 18 9.47 5.10 -16.68
N PRO A 19 8.31 4.89 -17.31
CA PRO A 19 8.20 4.03 -18.49
C PRO A 19 8.88 4.66 -19.72
N PRO A 20 9.55 3.86 -20.57
CA PRO A 20 10.19 4.38 -21.77
C PRO A 20 9.15 4.69 -22.86
N HIS A 21 9.19 5.92 -23.38
CA HIS A 21 8.48 6.31 -24.59
C HIS A 21 9.06 5.59 -25.82
N LEU A 22 8.29 4.69 -26.40
CA LEU A 22 8.57 4.11 -27.72
C LEU A 22 8.30 5.16 -28.80
N LYS A 23 9.37 5.69 -29.40
CA LYS A 23 9.32 6.41 -30.69
C LYS A 23 9.54 5.39 -31.81
N THR A 24 8.50 5.10 -32.57
CA THR A 24 8.60 4.31 -33.80
C THR A 24 8.71 5.26 -34.99
N THR A 25 9.89 5.42 -35.55
CA THR A 25 10.09 6.01 -36.89
C THR A 25 10.37 4.89 -37.87
N ALA A 26 9.42 4.60 -38.76
CA ALA A 26 9.65 3.76 -39.93
C ALA A 26 9.56 4.64 -41.19
N SER A 27 10.74 4.87 -41.76
CA SER A 27 10.98 5.41 -43.09
C SER A 27 10.89 4.25 -44.09
N VAL A 28 10.02 4.35 -45.11
CA VAL A 28 9.96 3.43 -46.24
C VAL A 28 10.40 4.18 -47.49
N THR A 29 11.50 3.73 -48.08
CA THR A 29 11.94 4.02 -49.46
C THR A 29 11.23 3.08 -50.44
N PRO A 30 10.82 3.55 -51.64
CA PRO A 30 10.30 2.68 -52.69
C PRO A 30 11.42 2.30 -53.67
N ASP A 31 11.47 1.04 -54.09
CA ASP A 31 12.20 0.65 -55.29
C ASP A 31 11.41 -0.38 -56.11
N ASN A 32 11.14 0.03 -57.35
CA ASN A 32 11.08 -0.69 -58.62
C ASN A 32 10.47 -2.10 -58.70
N LEU A 33 9.39 -2.19 -59.50
CA LEU A 33 9.20 -3.29 -60.45
C LEU A 33 8.64 -2.75 -61.77
N GLU A 34 9.44 -2.90 -62.82
CA GLU A 34 9.10 -2.70 -64.23
C GLU A 34 8.24 -3.86 -64.76
N GLY A 35 7.34 -3.52 -65.69
CA GLY A 35 7.18 -4.23 -66.96
C GLY A 35 6.34 -5.51 -67.01
N ASN A 36 5.09 -5.40 -67.46
CA ASN A 36 4.72 -5.95 -68.78
C ASN A 36 3.31 -5.51 -69.21
N ILE A 37 3.26 -5.04 -70.45
CA ILE A 37 2.08 -4.68 -71.24
C ILE A 37 1.79 -5.89 -72.13
N ASP A 38 0.57 -6.45 -72.13
CA ASP A 38 -0.25 -6.53 -73.37
C ASP A 38 -1.68 -7.05 -73.13
N GLN A 39 -2.61 -6.37 -73.83
CA GLN A 39 -3.91 -6.77 -74.35
C GLN A 39 -5.01 -7.39 -73.46
N GLY A 40 -6.04 -6.56 -73.24
CA GLY A 40 -7.38 -6.92 -72.76
C GLY A 40 -8.25 -5.68 -72.55
N ASP A 41 -8.35 -4.81 -73.56
CA ASP A 41 -9.23 -3.64 -73.56
C ASP A 41 -10.69 -4.10 -73.75
N GLU A 42 -11.47 -4.08 -72.67
CA GLU A 42 -12.90 -3.71 -72.63
C GLU A 42 -13.52 -3.89 -71.22
N GLU A 43 -12.92 -3.33 -70.17
CA GLU A 43 -13.62 -3.15 -68.87
C GLU A 43 -13.01 -2.04 -67.99
N ARG A 44 -12.46 -1.00 -68.64
CA ARG A 44 -11.71 0.08 -67.97
C ARG A 44 -12.53 1.36 -67.81
N TRP A 45 -13.69 1.25 -67.19
CA TRP A 45 -14.50 2.38 -66.71
C TRP A 45 -15.08 1.97 -65.34
N THR A 46 -14.51 2.28 -64.18
CA THR A 46 -14.61 3.60 -63.54
C THR A 46 -13.95 3.49 -62.15
N ILE A 47 -12.63 3.67 -62.05
CA ILE A 47 -12.03 3.94 -60.73
C ILE A 47 -12.24 5.43 -60.47
N VAL A 48 -13.37 5.77 -59.83
CA VAL A 48 -13.62 7.14 -59.37
C VAL A 48 -12.56 7.46 -58.31
N PRO A 49 -11.77 8.55 -58.45
CA PRO A 49 -10.78 8.91 -57.45
C PRO A 49 -11.44 9.08 -56.07
N GLN A 50 -10.81 8.56 -55.02
CA GLN A 50 -11.34 8.59 -53.65
C GLN A 50 -11.80 10.01 -53.22
N GLY A 51 -11.10 11.06 -53.66
CA GLY A 51 -11.47 12.45 -53.40
C GLY A 51 -12.82 12.87 -54.00
N VAL A 52 -13.21 12.32 -55.16
CA VAL A 52 -14.52 12.60 -55.78
C VAL A 52 -15.64 11.89 -55.02
N THR A 53 -15.42 10.64 -54.58
CA THR A 53 -16.39 9.92 -53.75
C THR A 53 -16.60 10.58 -52.38
N ASP A 54 -15.55 11.16 -51.80
CA ASP A 54 -15.65 11.84 -50.51
C ASP A 54 -16.44 13.16 -50.62
N VAL A 55 -16.24 13.93 -51.70
CA VAL A 55 -17.01 15.15 -51.97
C VAL A 55 -18.49 14.83 -52.22
N VAL A 56 -18.78 13.80 -53.00
CA VAL A 56 -20.18 13.36 -53.24
C VAL A 56 -20.85 12.94 -51.93
N HIS A 57 -20.16 12.17 -51.08
CA HIS A 57 -20.68 11.80 -49.77
C HIS A 57 -20.89 13.01 -48.85
N ALA A 58 -19.98 13.99 -48.86
CA ALA A 58 -20.11 15.21 -48.07
C ALA A 58 -21.33 16.04 -48.52
N LEU A 59 -21.55 16.15 -49.83
CA LEU A 59 -22.72 16.83 -50.39
C LEU A 59 -24.02 16.10 -50.05
N GLN A 60 -24.05 14.77 -50.17
CA GLN A 60 -25.20 13.95 -49.78
C GLN A 60 -25.52 14.12 -48.29
N THR A 61 -24.49 14.08 -47.42
CA THR A 61 -24.61 14.30 -45.98
C THR A 61 -25.21 15.69 -45.70
N SER A 62 -24.68 16.74 -46.33
CA SER A 62 -25.17 18.11 -46.17
C SER A 62 -26.63 18.27 -46.62
N MET A 63 -27.00 17.66 -47.75
CA MET A 63 -28.36 17.67 -48.27
C MET A 63 -29.34 16.98 -47.31
N LEU A 64 -29.00 15.79 -46.79
CA LEU A 64 -29.84 15.05 -45.86
C LEU A 64 -30.04 15.81 -44.53
N ILE A 65 -28.98 16.45 -44.01
CA ILE A 65 -29.05 17.32 -42.82
C ILE A 65 -29.96 18.53 -43.08
N ARG A 66 -29.81 19.18 -44.24
CA ARG A 66 -30.65 20.33 -44.63
C ARG A 66 -32.12 19.94 -44.73
N LEU A 67 -32.41 18.73 -45.20
CA LEU A 67 -33.75 18.15 -45.25
C LEU A 67 -34.24 17.63 -43.89
N ARG A 68 -33.42 17.72 -42.83
CA ARG A 68 -33.72 17.25 -41.47
C ARG A 68 -34.21 15.81 -41.43
N ARG A 69 -33.65 14.93 -42.28
CA ARG A 69 -34.01 13.52 -42.30
C ARG A 69 -33.51 12.82 -41.03
N PRO A 70 -34.35 12.16 -40.24
CA PRO A 70 -33.91 11.53 -39.02
C PRO A 70 -32.99 10.32 -39.33
N PRO A 71 -32.07 9.96 -38.43
CA PRO A 71 -31.13 8.85 -38.63
C PRO A 71 -31.74 7.50 -39.04
N PRO A 72 -32.90 7.06 -38.52
CA PRO A 72 -33.55 5.83 -38.96
C PRO A 72 -33.91 5.84 -40.45
N ASP A 73 -34.44 6.94 -40.97
CA ASP A 73 -34.89 7.07 -42.36
C ASP A 73 -33.73 6.97 -43.36
N VAL A 74 -32.55 7.41 -42.93
CA VAL A 74 -31.35 7.40 -43.79
C VAL A 74 -30.49 6.17 -43.58
N PHE A 75 -30.71 5.35 -42.55
CA PHE A 75 -29.87 4.18 -42.25
C PHE A 75 -29.73 3.23 -43.44
N SER A 76 -30.86 2.90 -44.09
CA SER A 76 -30.90 2.08 -45.30
C SER A 76 -30.18 2.72 -46.49
N HIS A 77 -30.18 4.05 -46.60
CA HIS A 77 -29.51 4.78 -47.68
C HIS A 77 -27.99 4.63 -47.63
N PHE A 78 -27.41 4.47 -46.44
CA PHE A 78 -25.98 4.19 -46.30
C PHE A 78 -25.63 2.73 -46.57
N SER A 79 -26.61 1.84 -46.80
CA SER A 79 -26.40 0.41 -47.05
C SER A 79 -25.48 -0.25 -46.03
N VAL A 80 -25.62 0.15 -44.75
CA VAL A 80 -24.75 -0.24 -43.62
C VAL A 80 -24.70 -1.77 -43.44
N LEU A 81 -25.78 -2.46 -43.81
CA LEU A 81 -25.90 -3.91 -43.77
C LEU A 81 -25.87 -4.52 -45.17
N ALA A 82 -25.22 -5.67 -45.30
CA ALA A 82 -25.34 -6.51 -46.48
C ALA A 82 -26.76 -7.12 -46.60
N GLN A 83 -27.33 -7.56 -45.47
CA GLN A 83 -28.68 -8.11 -45.31
C GLN A 83 -29.18 -7.83 -43.88
N LYS A 84 -30.49 -7.89 -43.60
CA LYS A 84 -31.01 -7.73 -42.22
C LYS A 84 -30.38 -8.80 -41.31
N ASN A 85 -29.87 -8.41 -40.14
CA ASN A 85 -29.06 -9.25 -39.23
C ASN A 85 -27.73 -9.78 -39.82
N GLY A 86 -27.27 -9.23 -40.94
CA GLY A 86 -25.99 -9.58 -41.56
C GLY A 86 -24.82 -8.78 -40.98
N PRO A 87 -23.57 -9.09 -41.43
CA PRO A 87 -22.38 -8.37 -41.00
C PRO A 87 -22.49 -6.89 -41.38
N ILE A 88 -22.02 -6.02 -40.49
CA ILE A 88 -22.00 -4.58 -40.72
C ILE A 88 -20.76 -4.23 -41.54
N ASP A 89 -20.96 -3.45 -42.60
CA ASP A 89 -19.87 -2.79 -43.31
C ASP A 89 -19.35 -1.62 -42.46
N VAL A 90 -18.21 -1.81 -41.80
CA VAL A 90 -17.56 -0.86 -40.88
C VAL A 90 -17.34 0.51 -41.54
N HIS A 91 -17.03 0.55 -42.84
CA HIS A 91 -16.81 1.81 -43.55
C HIS A 91 -18.12 2.58 -43.77
N LYS A 92 -19.19 1.87 -44.11
CA LYS A 92 -20.53 2.47 -44.25
C LYS A 92 -21.11 2.88 -42.90
N LEU A 93 -20.91 2.07 -41.85
CA LEU A 93 -21.26 2.43 -40.48
C LEU A 93 -20.54 3.71 -40.05
N THR A 94 -19.24 3.83 -40.33
CA THR A 94 -18.47 5.05 -40.06
C THR A 94 -19.10 6.29 -40.70
N LYS A 95 -19.50 6.18 -41.98
CA LYS A 95 -20.16 7.28 -42.70
C LYS A 95 -21.50 7.64 -42.09
N TRP A 96 -22.32 6.64 -41.74
CA TRP A 96 -23.61 6.87 -41.09
C TRP A 96 -23.44 7.50 -39.70
N LEU A 97 -22.50 7.03 -38.88
CA LEU A 97 -22.23 7.62 -37.55
C LEU A 97 -21.81 9.10 -37.65
N LYS A 98 -20.95 9.46 -38.63
CA LYS A 98 -20.61 10.86 -38.92
C LYS A 98 -21.82 11.69 -39.33
N TYR A 99 -22.75 11.09 -40.07
CA TYR A 99 -24.04 11.71 -40.38
C TYR A 99 -24.85 11.96 -39.09
N VAL A 100 -24.98 10.98 -38.22
CA VAL A 100 -25.70 11.10 -36.94
C VAL A 100 -25.12 12.24 -36.09
N ASP A 101 -23.80 12.32 -35.98
CA ASP A 101 -23.12 13.38 -35.23
C ASP A 101 -23.39 14.76 -35.83
N SER A 102 -23.44 14.85 -37.17
CA SER A 102 -23.75 16.09 -37.86
C SER A 102 -25.23 16.48 -37.75
N TYR A 103 -26.13 15.49 -37.74
CA TYR A 103 -27.56 15.69 -37.51
C TYR A 103 -27.83 16.18 -36.09
N ARG A 104 -27.14 15.61 -35.07
CA ARG A 104 -27.24 16.02 -33.66
C ARG A 104 -26.94 17.50 -33.42
N LYS A 105 -26.03 18.08 -34.22
CA LYS A 105 -25.71 19.52 -34.17
C LYS A 105 -26.87 20.41 -34.58
N VAL A 106 -27.82 19.89 -35.36
CA VAL A 106 -28.97 20.64 -35.90
C VAL A 106 -30.27 20.26 -35.19
N LYS A 107 -30.41 19.01 -34.74
CA LYS A 107 -31.59 18.50 -34.04
C LYS A 107 -31.20 17.42 -33.06
N THR A 108 -31.82 17.42 -31.88
CA THR A 108 -31.59 16.40 -30.86
C THR A 108 -31.93 15.00 -31.37
N TYR A 109 -31.05 14.05 -31.09
CA TYR A 109 -31.24 12.62 -31.32
C TYR A 109 -30.49 11.86 -30.23
N ASP A 110 -31.20 11.03 -29.48
CA ASP A 110 -30.63 10.35 -28.32
C ASP A 110 -29.59 9.29 -28.75
N VAL A 111 -28.64 8.96 -27.89
CA VAL A 111 -27.69 7.85 -28.11
C VAL A 111 -28.37 6.51 -27.84
N ALA A 112 -29.29 6.44 -26.89
CA ALA A 112 -30.09 5.25 -26.61
C ALA A 112 -30.94 4.85 -27.83
N ASP A 113 -31.58 5.84 -28.50
CA ASP A 113 -32.34 5.61 -29.73
C ASP A 113 -31.45 5.14 -30.89
N GLU A 114 -30.21 5.62 -30.94
CA GLU A 114 -29.22 5.20 -31.92
C GLU A 114 -28.81 3.74 -31.71
N VAL A 115 -28.49 3.37 -30.47
CA VAL A 115 -28.12 2.00 -30.10
C VAL A 115 -29.28 1.06 -30.35
N LYS A 116 -30.49 1.43 -29.94
CA LYS A 116 -31.71 0.63 -30.19
C LYS A 116 -31.92 0.37 -31.67
N LEU A 117 -31.79 1.40 -32.52
CA LEU A 117 -31.86 1.24 -33.96
C LEU A 117 -30.78 0.28 -34.48
N LEU A 118 -29.54 0.43 -34.03
CA LEU A 118 -28.44 -0.43 -34.46
C LEU A 118 -28.69 -1.89 -34.06
N VAL A 119 -29.12 -2.15 -32.82
CA VAL A 119 -29.47 -3.49 -32.34
C VAL A 119 -30.64 -4.09 -33.12
N ASP A 120 -31.72 -3.33 -33.33
CA ASP A 120 -32.89 -3.78 -34.09
C ASP A 120 -32.56 -4.18 -35.54
N MET A 121 -31.52 -3.56 -36.10
CA MET A 121 -31.12 -3.75 -37.50
C MET A 121 -30.12 -4.88 -37.69
N CYS A 122 -29.15 -5.04 -36.78
CA CYS A 122 -28.02 -5.97 -36.96
C CYS A 122 -27.89 -7.04 -35.88
N GLY A 123 -28.61 -6.92 -34.77
CA GLY A 123 -28.45 -7.77 -33.58
C GLY A 123 -27.31 -7.31 -32.67
N GLU A 124 -27.39 -7.66 -31.39
CA GLU A 124 -26.43 -7.24 -30.36
C GLU A 124 -25.00 -7.73 -30.65
N GLU A 125 -24.84 -9.00 -31.04
CA GLU A 125 -23.52 -9.60 -31.27
C GLU A 125 -22.76 -8.92 -32.42
N ASN A 126 -23.41 -8.76 -33.58
CA ASN A 126 -22.82 -8.10 -34.73
C ASN A 126 -22.49 -6.64 -34.43
N LEU A 127 -23.30 -5.97 -33.61
CA LEU A 127 -23.04 -4.60 -33.21
C LEU A 127 -21.80 -4.50 -32.31
N VAL A 128 -21.68 -5.35 -31.30
CA VAL A 128 -20.50 -5.41 -30.43
C VAL A 128 -19.23 -5.63 -31.27
N GLU A 129 -19.26 -6.59 -32.20
CA GLU A 129 -18.12 -6.88 -33.07
C GLU A 129 -17.73 -5.68 -33.93
N SER A 130 -18.71 -5.02 -34.54
CA SER A 130 -18.48 -3.89 -35.42
C SER A 130 -17.98 -2.66 -34.67
N LEU A 131 -18.52 -2.40 -33.49
CA LEU A 131 -18.06 -1.32 -32.61
C LEU A 131 -16.66 -1.60 -32.07
N PHE A 132 -16.35 -2.86 -31.77
CA PHE A 132 -14.99 -3.27 -31.39
C PHE A 132 -14.00 -2.99 -32.53
N CYS A 133 -14.32 -3.36 -33.77
CA CYS A 133 -13.50 -3.00 -34.93
C CYS A 133 -13.36 -1.49 -35.12
N LEU A 134 -14.45 -0.73 -34.97
CA LEU A 134 -14.43 0.73 -35.05
C LEU A 134 -13.58 1.39 -33.96
N SER A 135 -13.48 0.78 -32.78
CA SER A 135 -12.65 1.31 -31.69
C SER A 135 -11.17 1.34 -32.05
N SER A 136 -10.73 0.51 -33.01
CA SER A 136 -9.36 0.52 -33.54
C SER A 136 -9.11 1.62 -34.57
N VAL A 137 -10.16 2.29 -35.06
CA VAL A 137 -10.05 3.42 -36.00
C VAL A 137 -9.93 4.71 -35.19
N SER A 138 -8.77 5.38 -35.25
CA SER A 138 -8.47 6.56 -34.42
C SER A 138 -9.53 7.66 -34.47
N SER A 139 -10.11 7.95 -35.65
CA SER A 139 -11.17 8.96 -35.80
C SER A 139 -12.52 8.55 -35.22
N MET A 140 -12.74 7.26 -34.95
CA MET A 140 -13.99 6.69 -34.45
C MET A 140 -13.88 6.12 -33.04
N HIS A 141 -12.68 6.02 -32.47
CA HIS A 141 -12.41 5.42 -31.17
C HIS A 141 -13.36 5.90 -30.07
N HIS A 142 -13.39 7.22 -29.80
CA HIS A 142 -14.27 7.79 -28.78
C HIS A 142 -15.75 7.52 -29.03
N ARG A 143 -16.17 7.51 -30.30
CA ARG A 143 -17.56 7.33 -30.69
C ARG A 143 -18.02 5.88 -30.55
N ALA A 144 -17.19 4.95 -31.00
CA ALA A 144 -17.42 3.51 -30.84
C ALA A 144 -17.51 3.14 -29.35
N ASN A 145 -16.62 3.68 -28.53
CA ASN A 145 -16.64 3.47 -27.09
C ASN A 145 -17.89 4.03 -26.42
N ALA A 146 -18.36 5.21 -26.84
CA ALA A 146 -19.61 5.78 -26.34
C ALA A 146 -20.82 4.89 -26.67
N LEU A 147 -20.85 4.31 -27.88
CA LEU A 147 -21.90 3.37 -28.28
C LEU A 147 -21.81 2.03 -27.55
N LEU A 148 -20.61 1.51 -27.29
CA LEU A 148 -20.41 0.30 -26.48
C LEU A 148 -20.92 0.50 -25.04
N ARG A 149 -20.66 1.67 -24.44
CA ARG A 149 -21.18 2.01 -23.10
C ARG A 149 -22.70 2.05 -23.09
N GLU A 150 -23.31 2.73 -24.04
CA GLU A 150 -24.77 2.84 -24.14
C GLU A 150 -25.43 1.49 -24.43
N LEU A 151 -24.78 0.65 -25.25
CA LEU A 151 -25.20 -0.72 -25.52
C LEU A 151 -25.22 -1.58 -24.26
N ASP A 152 -24.20 -1.47 -23.41
CA ASP A 152 -24.16 -2.19 -22.13
C ASP A 152 -25.25 -1.73 -21.15
N VAL A 153 -25.47 -0.42 -21.05
CA VAL A 153 -26.56 0.15 -20.23
C VAL A 153 -27.93 -0.35 -20.68
N THR A 154 -28.13 -0.48 -22.00
CA THR A 154 -29.43 -0.85 -22.58
C THR A 154 -29.65 -2.37 -22.63
N TYR A 155 -28.60 -3.17 -22.86
CA TYR A 155 -28.68 -4.61 -23.11
C TYR A 155 -27.71 -5.40 -22.23
N SER A 156 -28.22 -6.07 -21.19
CA SER A 156 -27.41 -6.73 -20.16
C SER A 156 -26.56 -7.92 -20.64
N GLU A 157 -26.79 -8.44 -21.85
CA GLU A 157 -25.96 -9.51 -22.43
C GLU A 157 -24.80 -8.96 -23.29
N ALA A 158 -24.87 -7.69 -23.70
CA ALA A 158 -23.87 -7.07 -24.56
C ALA A 158 -22.48 -7.04 -23.91
N TRP A 159 -22.38 -6.81 -22.60
CA TRP A 159 -21.07 -6.86 -21.92
C TRP A 159 -20.44 -8.24 -21.94
N LYS A 160 -21.21 -9.34 -21.87
CA LYS A 160 -20.63 -10.70 -21.89
C LYS A 160 -19.95 -10.97 -23.23
N MET A 161 -20.57 -10.50 -24.31
CA MET A 161 -20.01 -10.57 -25.65
C MET A 161 -18.79 -9.66 -25.78
N ALA A 162 -18.89 -8.39 -25.37
CA ALA A 162 -17.78 -7.44 -25.43
C ALA A 162 -16.57 -7.92 -24.61
N LYS A 163 -16.81 -8.40 -23.39
CA LYS A 163 -15.81 -9.01 -22.52
C LYS A 163 -15.11 -10.19 -23.16
N SER A 164 -15.87 -11.13 -23.74
CA SER A 164 -15.28 -12.30 -24.39
C SER A 164 -14.34 -11.90 -25.53
N ARG A 165 -14.71 -10.86 -26.30
CA ARG A 165 -13.86 -10.30 -27.36
C ARG A 165 -12.63 -9.58 -26.79
N TRP A 166 -12.79 -8.79 -25.74
CA TRP A 166 -11.67 -8.10 -25.07
C TRP A 166 -10.66 -9.09 -24.49
N LEU A 167 -11.12 -10.16 -23.84
CA LEU A 167 -10.25 -11.23 -23.34
C LEU A 167 -9.53 -11.95 -24.49
N ALA A 168 -10.25 -12.31 -25.57
CA ALA A 168 -9.67 -12.97 -26.73
C ALA A 168 -8.63 -12.10 -27.46
N ALA A 169 -8.81 -10.78 -27.43
CA ALA A 169 -7.88 -9.82 -28.00
C ALA A 169 -6.80 -9.34 -27.02
N ASP A 170 -6.73 -9.92 -25.80
CA ASP A 170 -5.75 -9.57 -24.77
C ASP A 170 -5.74 -8.06 -24.45
N VAL A 171 -6.93 -7.46 -24.37
CA VAL A 171 -7.08 -6.02 -24.11
C VAL A 171 -6.82 -5.74 -22.63
N ASP A 172 -5.83 -4.89 -22.35
CA ASP A 172 -5.44 -4.54 -20.99
C ASP A 172 -6.62 -3.94 -20.18
N PRO A 173 -6.81 -4.31 -18.91
CA PRO A 173 -7.90 -3.80 -18.09
C PRO A 173 -7.98 -2.27 -17.97
N SER A 174 -6.85 -1.56 -18.09
CA SER A 174 -6.82 -0.09 -18.11
C SER A 174 -7.49 0.50 -19.36
N HIS A 175 -7.44 -0.21 -20.49
CA HIS A 175 -8.15 0.17 -21.71
C HIS A 175 -9.63 -0.20 -21.66
N VAL A 176 -10.00 -1.25 -20.93
CA VAL A 176 -11.40 -1.67 -20.76
C VAL A 176 -12.16 -0.83 -19.74
N TYR A 177 -11.50 -0.34 -18.69
CA TYR A 177 -12.11 0.50 -17.66
C TYR A 177 -12.93 1.68 -18.22
N PRO A 178 -12.40 2.52 -19.13
CA PRO A 178 -13.17 3.59 -19.74
C PRO A 178 -14.20 3.08 -20.77
N LEU A 179 -14.27 1.81 -21.12
CA LEU A 179 -15.31 1.27 -22.02
C LEU A 179 -16.53 0.78 -21.26
N MET A 180 -16.37 0.55 -19.96
CA MET A 180 -17.41 0.04 -19.09
C MET A 180 -18.14 1.19 -18.36
N PRO A 181 -19.37 0.95 -17.85
CA PRO A 181 -20.11 1.94 -17.08
C PRO A 181 -19.32 2.50 -15.91
N VAL A 182 -18.41 1.70 -15.32
CA VAL A 182 -17.52 2.12 -14.22
C VAL A 182 -16.68 3.34 -14.56
N GLY A 183 -16.31 3.54 -15.83
CA GLY A 183 -15.54 4.71 -16.28
C GLY A 183 -16.42 5.94 -16.58
N ALA A 184 -17.73 5.77 -16.64
CA ALA A 184 -18.71 6.83 -16.88
C ALA A 184 -19.44 7.27 -15.60
N THR A 185 -19.55 6.39 -14.59
CA THR A 185 -20.26 6.71 -13.36
C THR A 185 -19.60 7.89 -12.64
N GLU A 186 -20.42 8.86 -12.22
CA GLU A 186 -19.97 10.03 -11.46
C GLU A 186 -19.36 9.60 -10.11
N THR A 187 -20.00 8.65 -9.43
CA THR A 187 -19.51 8.09 -8.16
C THR A 187 -19.60 6.56 -8.11
N LEU A 188 -18.49 5.92 -7.76
CA LEU A 188 -18.36 4.48 -7.52
C LEU A 188 -19.02 4.02 -6.21
N ALA A 189 -19.33 4.95 -5.29
CA ALA A 189 -20.01 4.63 -4.04
C ALA A 189 -21.52 4.36 -4.22
N SER A 190 -22.10 4.74 -5.37
CA SER A 190 -23.49 4.42 -5.73
C SER A 190 -23.70 2.92 -5.96
N ALA A 191 -24.94 2.43 -5.91
CA ALA A 191 -25.25 1.03 -6.20
C ALA A 191 -24.82 0.64 -7.62
N ASP A 192 -25.12 1.49 -8.61
CA ASP A 192 -24.76 1.27 -10.02
C ASP A 192 -23.24 1.34 -10.22
N GLY A 193 -22.57 2.31 -9.58
CA GLY A 193 -21.12 2.45 -9.60
C GLY A 193 -20.41 1.24 -9.00
N LYS A 194 -20.89 0.74 -7.86
CA LYS A 194 -20.39 -0.48 -7.22
C LYS A 194 -20.56 -1.70 -8.12
N ASN A 195 -21.73 -1.86 -8.73
CA ASN A 195 -21.98 -2.99 -9.64
C ASN A 195 -21.06 -2.94 -10.86
N ALA A 196 -20.93 -1.76 -11.49
CA ALA A 196 -20.04 -1.58 -12.63
C ALA A 196 -18.56 -1.82 -12.25
N PHE A 197 -18.14 -1.35 -11.06
CA PHE A 197 -16.80 -1.62 -10.54
C PHE A 197 -16.56 -3.12 -10.34
N MET A 198 -17.53 -3.84 -9.77
CA MET A 198 -17.43 -5.30 -9.59
C MET A 198 -17.33 -6.05 -10.92
N GLN A 199 -18.02 -5.60 -11.96
CA GLN A 199 -17.90 -6.18 -13.30
C GLN A 199 -16.49 -5.95 -13.88
N TRP A 200 -15.91 -4.75 -13.70
CA TRP A 200 -14.54 -4.48 -14.14
C TRP A 200 -13.51 -5.30 -13.36
N ILE A 201 -13.70 -5.49 -12.05
CA ILE A 201 -12.84 -6.37 -11.25
C ILE A 201 -12.96 -7.84 -11.71
N ALA A 202 -14.15 -8.30 -12.06
CA ALA A 202 -14.33 -9.63 -12.65
C ALA A 202 -13.62 -9.76 -14.01
N TYR A 203 -13.59 -8.69 -14.80
CA TYR A 203 -12.77 -8.63 -16.02
C TYR A 203 -11.28 -8.76 -15.70
N VAL A 204 -10.76 -7.98 -14.75
CA VAL A 204 -9.35 -8.05 -14.31
C VAL A 204 -8.96 -9.47 -13.87
N ASP A 205 -9.83 -10.12 -13.09
CA ASP A 205 -9.57 -11.48 -12.59
C ASP A 205 -9.53 -12.52 -13.72
N GLU A 206 -10.42 -12.42 -14.71
CA GLU A 206 -10.42 -13.33 -15.87
C GLU A 206 -9.28 -13.04 -16.84
N PHE A 207 -8.96 -11.76 -17.05
CA PHE A 207 -7.79 -11.35 -17.83
C PHE A 207 -6.50 -11.94 -17.24
N ASN A 208 -6.33 -11.86 -15.91
CA ASN A 208 -5.17 -12.45 -15.23
C ASN A 208 -5.11 -13.99 -15.33
N GLN A 209 -6.25 -14.66 -15.52
CA GLN A 209 -6.30 -16.11 -15.74
C GLN A 209 -5.93 -16.49 -17.18
N VAL A 210 -6.43 -15.73 -18.16
CA VAL A 210 -6.21 -16.01 -19.59
C VAL A 210 -4.83 -15.54 -20.06
N SER A 211 -4.31 -14.45 -19.49
CA SER A 211 -3.06 -13.80 -19.89
C SER A 211 -2.03 -13.76 -18.74
N PRO A 212 -1.52 -14.91 -18.26
CA PRO A 212 -0.63 -14.97 -17.10
C PRO A 212 0.70 -14.23 -17.28
N THR A 213 1.12 -13.99 -18.53
CA THR A 213 2.33 -13.21 -18.86
C THR A 213 2.14 -11.71 -18.71
N ARG A 214 0.91 -11.22 -18.64
CA ARG A 214 0.55 -9.79 -18.50
C ARG A 214 -0.31 -9.58 -17.27
N PHE A 215 0.23 -9.99 -16.12
CA PHE A 215 -0.50 -9.93 -14.85
C PHE A 215 -0.80 -8.48 -14.42
N TYR A 216 -2.07 -8.13 -14.33
CA TYR A 216 -2.60 -6.88 -13.81
C TYR A 216 -2.75 -6.97 -12.28
N GLY A 217 -1.65 -6.70 -11.58
CA GLY A 217 -1.53 -6.92 -10.13
C GLY A 217 -2.32 -5.94 -9.27
N THR A 218 -2.53 -6.32 -8.01
CA THR A 218 -3.29 -5.54 -7.02
C THR A 218 -2.79 -4.11 -6.85
N VAL A 219 -1.47 -3.90 -6.80
CA VAL A 219 -0.87 -2.56 -6.70
C VAL A 219 -1.20 -1.73 -7.94
N TYR A 220 -1.14 -2.33 -9.13
CA TYR A 220 -1.45 -1.65 -10.38
C TYR A 220 -2.93 -1.24 -10.46
N VAL A 221 -3.85 -2.09 -9.96
CA VAL A 221 -5.27 -1.72 -9.82
C VAL A 221 -5.42 -0.44 -8.99
N VAL A 222 -4.77 -0.36 -7.82
CA VAL A 222 -4.90 0.81 -6.93
C VAL A 222 -4.26 2.06 -7.55
N VAL A 223 -3.06 1.94 -8.13
CA VAL A 223 -2.37 3.04 -8.85
C VAL A 223 -3.26 3.56 -9.97
N PHE A 224 -3.77 2.67 -10.82
CA PHE A 224 -4.64 3.03 -11.93
C PHE A 224 -5.91 3.76 -11.44
N LEU A 225 -6.54 3.27 -10.37
CA LEU A 225 -7.72 3.92 -9.81
C LEU A 225 -7.41 5.31 -9.24
N LEU A 226 -6.26 5.51 -8.60
CA LEU A 226 -5.80 6.81 -8.11
C LEU A 226 -5.60 7.84 -9.21
N GLU A 227 -5.24 7.41 -10.42
CA GLU A 227 -5.13 8.30 -11.59
C GLU A 227 -6.50 8.77 -12.12
N HIS A 228 -7.57 8.02 -11.84
CA HIS A 228 -8.89 8.23 -12.43
C HIS A 228 -9.97 8.66 -11.44
N ARG A 229 -9.73 8.51 -10.14
CA ARG A 229 -10.71 8.73 -9.07
C ARG A 229 -10.08 9.48 -7.88
N PRO A 230 -10.82 10.40 -7.24
CA PRO A 230 -10.39 11.02 -5.99
C PRO A 230 -10.06 9.98 -4.91
N THR A 231 -8.95 10.17 -4.20
CA THR A 231 -8.48 9.28 -3.13
C THR A 231 -9.55 9.03 -2.06
N LYS A 232 -10.35 10.05 -1.71
CA LYS A 232 -11.46 9.94 -0.75
C LYS A 232 -12.56 8.99 -1.23
N GLU A 233 -12.95 9.09 -2.50
CA GLU A 233 -13.95 8.21 -3.09
C GLU A 233 -13.46 6.75 -3.08
N LEU A 234 -12.18 6.51 -3.36
CA LEU A 234 -11.59 5.18 -3.31
C LEU A 234 -11.56 4.60 -1.89
N ALA A 235 -11.27 5.42 -0.87
CA ALA A 235 -11.34 4.99 0.52
C ALA A 235 -12.76 4.54 0.91
N GLU A 236 -13.78 5.30 0.52
CA GLU A 236 -15.20 4.97 0.73
C GLU A 236 -15.60 3.69 -0.03
N LEU A 237 -15.24 3.60 -1.32
CA LEU A 237 -15.51 2.42 -2.14
C LEU A 237 -14.87 1.16 -1.54
N PHE A 238 -13.58 1.18 -1.22
CA PHE A 238 -12.90 0.00 -0.68
C PHE A 238 -13.49 -0.38 0.68
N HIS A 239 -13.89 0.58 1.50
CA HIS A 239 -14.60 0.30 2.74
C HIS A 239 -15.96 -0.39 2.48
N LEU A 240 -16.77 0.13 1.55
CA LEU A 240 -18.06 -0.46 1.15
C LEU A 240 -17.92 -1.88 0.57
N LEU A 241 -16.81 -2.16 -0.11
CA LEU A 241 -16.52 -3.47 -0.68
C LEU A 241 -16.18 -4.51 0.39
N ARG A 242 -15.80 -4.13 1.61
CA ARG A 242 -15.62 -5.10 2.70
C ARG A 242 -16.89 -5.89 2.99
N GLY A 243 -18.05 -5.27 2.86
CA GLY A 243 -19.35 -5.91 3.03
C GLY A 243 -19.85 -6.70 1.80
N ALA A 244 -19.11 -6.69 0.69
CA ALA A 244 -19.50 -7.45 -0.51
C ALA A 244 -19.01 -8.91 -0.42
N PRO A 245 -19.78 -9.89 -0.96
CA PRO A 245 -19.38 -11.29 -0.95
C PRO A 245 -17.99 -11.50 -1.54
N HIS A 246 -17.12 -12.21 -0.81
CA HIS A 246 -15.75 -12.55 -1.20
C HIS A 246 -14.78 -11.38 -1.44
N MET A 247 -15.15 -10.15 -1.06
CA MET A 247 -14.33 -8.95 -1.31
C MET A 247 -13.57 -8.43 -0.09
N GLU A 248 -13.91 -8.86 1.12
CA GLU A 248 -13.31 -8.38 2.37
C GLU A 248 -11.77 -8.33 2.34
N LYS A 249 -11.11 -9.46 2.08
CA LYS A 249 -9.63 -9.53 2.05
C LYS A 249 -9.00 -8.64 0.98
N ARG A 250 -9.65 -8.53 -0.18
CA ARG A 250 -9.15 -7.74 -1.31
C ARG A 250 -9.35 -6.24 -1.06
N ALA A 251 -10.50 -5.87 -0.51
CA ALA A 251 -10.80 -4.53 -0.04
C ALA A 251 -9.84 -4.07 1.05
N ASP A 252 -9.52 -4.96 2.00
CA ASP A 252 -8.54 -4.70 3.04
C ASP A 252 -7.15 -4.47 2.44
N GLU A 253 -6.74 -5.30 1.48
CA GLU A 253 -5.47 -5.12 0.78
C GLU A 253 -5.41 -3.79 0.02
N TRP A 254 -6.48 -3.40 -0.67
CA TRP A 254 -6.54 -2.11 -1.36
C TRP A 254 -6.51 -0.93 -0.39
N GLN A 255 -7.22 -1.03 0.74
CA GLN A 255 -7.15 -0.03 1.82
C GLN A 255 -5.73 0.12 2.36
N ARG A 256 -5.01 -1.00 2.55
CA ARG A 256 -3.60 -0.99 2.98
C ARG A 256 -2.70 -0.30 1.97
N ILE A 257 -2.80 -0.68 0.70
CA ILE A 257 -2.02 -0.08 -0.38
C ILE A 257 -2.32 1.42 -0.47
N LEU A 258 -3.61 1.80 -0.41
CA LEU A 258 -4.04 3.19 -0.43
C LEU A 258 -3.43 3.99 0.74
N ALA A 259 -3.46 3.44 1.96
CA ALA A 259 -2.87 4.08 3.13
C ALA A 259 -1.33 4.16 3.08
N VAL A 260 -0.66 3.22 2.40
CA VAL A 260 0.79 3.29 2.15
C VAL A 260 1.13 4.40 1.15
N MET A 261 0.37 4.49 0.05
CA MET A 261 0.62 5.48 -1.01
C MET A 261 0.21 6.89 -0.60
N HIS A 262 -0.86 7.01 0.19
CA HIS A 262 -1.46 8.27 0.64
C HIS A 262 -1.72 8.26 2.15
N PRO A 263 -0.69 8.36 3.02
CA PRO A 263 -0.85 8.23 4.47
C PRO A 263 -1.84 9.21 5.10
N GLU A 264 -2.09 10.36 4.48
CA GLU A 264 -3.10 11.34 4.87
C GLU A 264 -4.54 10.79 4.83
N ILE A 265 -4.82 9.80 3.95
CA ILE A 265 -6.15 9.25 3.74
C ILE A 265 -6.70 8.52 4.96
N VAL A 266 -5.82 8.03 5.85
CA VAL A 266 -6.21 7.35 7.08
C VAL A 266 -7.14 8.22 7.93
N LYS A 267 -7.00 9.55 7.88
CA LYS A 267 -7.91 10.47 8.58
C LYS A 267 -9.33 10.43 8.05
N GLU A 268 -9.50 10.19 6.75
CA GLU A 268 -10.82 10.04 6.10
C GLU A 268 -11.38 8.63 6.29
N MET A 269 -10.51 7.63 6.45
CA MET A 269 -10.92 6.23 6.68
C MET A 269 -11.35 5.98 8.13
N GLU A 270 -10.77 6.69 9.10
CA GLU A 270 -11.05 6.51 10.52
C GLU A 270 -12.54 6.62 10.88
N PRO A 271 -13.30 7.65 10.41
CA PRO A 271 -14.74 7.71 10.62
C PRO A 271 -15.51 6.53 10.01
N LEU A 272 -15.06 6.02 8.86
CA LEU A 272 -15.69 4.85 8.21
C LEU A 272 -15.47 3.59 9.06
N TRP A 273 -14.27 3.40 9.59
CA TRP A 273 -13.95 2.28 10.48
C TRP A 273 -14.71 2.35 11.80
N LEU A 274 -14.89 3.54 12.38
CA LEU A 274 -15.71 3.75 13.57
C LEU A 274 -17.19 3.44 13.29
N ALA A 275 -17.74 3.99 12.20
CA ALA A 275 -19.13 3.75 11.79
C ALA A 275 -19.44 2.27 11.56
N SER A 276 -18.49 1.52 10.98
CA SER A 276 -18.58 0.08 10.76
C SER A 276 -18.15 -0.77 11.95
N LYS A 277 -17.81 -0.14 13.09
CA LYS A 277 -17.45 -0.82 14.35
C LYS A 277 -16.31 -1.81 14.19
N MET A 278 -15.30 -1.44 13.40
CA MET A 278 -14.14 -2.30 13.18
C MET A 278 -13.36 -2.50 14.49
N THR A 279 -12.82 -3.70 14.67
CA THR A 279 -11.99 -4.02 15.84
C THR A 279 -10.62 -3.37 15.74
N LEU A 280 -9.93 -3.26 16.88
CA LEU A 280 -8.58 -2.71 16.94
C LEU A 280 -7.61 -3.54 16.08
N GLU A 281 -7.78 -4.87 16.09
CA GLU A 281 -7.00 -5.80 15.29
C GLU A 281 -7.19 -5.60 13.78
N GLU A 282 -8.43 -5.38 13.34
CA GLU A 282 -8.73 -5.12 11.92
C GLU A 282 -8.12 -3.79 11.47
N VAL A 283 -8.30 -2.72 12.27
CA VAL A 283 -7.72 -1.40 11.95
C VAL A 283 -6.20 -1.46 11.96
N TYR A 284 -5.59 -2.14 12.93
CA TYR A 284 -4.14 -2.39 12.92
C TYR A 284 -3.71 -3.05 11.62
N GLY A 285 -4.44 -4.09 11.19
CA GLY A 285 -4.19 -4.81 9.95
C GLY A 285 -4.23 -3.92 8.71
N LEU A 286 -5.11 -2.90 8.68
CA LEU A 286 -5.24 -1.94 7.59
C LEU A 286 -4.18 -0.83 7.58
N LEU A 287 -3.58 -0.53 8.72
CA LEU A 287 -2.58 0.53 8.81
C LEU A 287 -1.23 0.06 8.24
N PRO A 288 -0.45 0.97 7.61
CA PRO A 288 0.90 0.65 7.11
C PRO A 288 1.85 0.07 8.17
N ILE A 289 1.56 0.28 9.45
CA ILE A 289 2.30 -0.31 10.57
C ILE A 289 2.29 -1.84 10.55
N ALA A 290 1.24 -2.51 10.03
CA ALA A 290 1.19 -3.97 9.97
C ALA A 290 2.02 -4.56 8.82
N LEU A 291 2.25 -3.81 7.74
CA LEU A 291 3.00 -4.28 6.57
C LEU A 291 4.51 -4.33 6.80
N LYS A 292 5.01 -3.54 7.75
CA LYS A 292 6.43 -3.52 8.14
C LYS A 292 6.73 -4.70 9.08
N LYS A 293 6.64 -5.92 8.53
CA LYS A 293 6.85 -7.21 9.23
C LYS A 293 8.28 -7.41 9.72
N THR A 294 9.24 -6.72 9.10
CA THR A 294 10.63 -6.64 9.56
C THR A 294 11.12 -5.24 9.26
N LEU A 295 11.41 -4.47 10.29
CA LEU A 295 12.25 -3.28 10.12
C LEU A 295 13.66 -3.82 9.95
N VAL A 296 14.09 -3.97 8.70
CA VAL A 296 15.40 -4.54 8.38
C VAL A 296 16.46 -3.74 9.12
N PHE A 297 17.10 -4.41 10.07
CA PHE A 297 18.24 -3.94 10.84
C PHE A 297 19.39 -3.71 9.87
N ASP A 298 19.74 -2.45 9.66
CA ASP A 298 21.15 -2.13 9.48
C ASP A 298 21.55 -0.76 9.99
N VAL A 299 20.62 0.15 10.28
CA VAL A 299 20.96 1.33 11.10
C VAL A 299 19.74 1.76 11.89
N VAL A 300 19.88 1.80 13.22
CA VAL A 300 18.93 2.46 14.12
C VAL A 300 19.05 3.97 13.92
N ASN A 301 18.48 4.43 12.80
CA ASN A 301 18.31 5.84 12.52
C ASN A 301 16.88 6.22 12.90
N GLU A 302 16.75 7.17 13.83
CA GLU A 302 15.52 7.88 14.21
C GLU A 302 14.49 8.14 13.07
N PRO A 303 14.88 8.48 11.81
CA PRO A 303 13.94 8.62 10.70
C PRO A 303 13.09 7.37 10.37
N THR A 304 13.51 6.14 10.70
CA THR A 304 12.75 4.92 10.34
C THR A 304 11.62 4.61 11.32
N TRP A 305 11.76 5.01 12.59
CA TRP A 305 10.75 4.84 13.64
C TRP A 305 9.64 5.89 13.58
N LEU A 306 9.94 7.05 13.00
CA LEU A 306 9.00 8.16 12.90
C LEU A 306 7.66 7.79 12.23
N PRO A 307 7.64 7.08 11.07
CA PRO A 307 6.39 6.60 10.49
C PRO A 307 5.64 5.61 11.39
N VAL A 308 6.35 4.66 12.02
CA VAL A 308 5.74 3.65 12.91
C VAL A 308 5.08 4.33 14.11
N ARG A 309 5.75 5.33 14.69
CA ARG A 309 5.20 6.17 15.77
C ARG A 309 3.90 6.86 15.36
N ASN A 310 3.88 7.45 14.18
CA ASN A 310 2.72 8.22 13.72
C ASN A 310 1.51 7.31 13.51
N GLU A 311 1.71 6.11 12.95
CA GLU A 311 0.64 5.11 12.84
C GLU A 311 0.21 4.55 14.21
N LEU A 312 1.14 4.34 15.15
CA LEU A 312 0.79 3.95 16.51
C LEU A 312 -0.06 5.02 17.21
N LYS A 313 0.27 6.31 17.05
CA LYS A 313 -0.53 7.41 17.59
C LYS A 313 -1.94 7.40 17.01
N ARG A 314 -2.08 7.22 15.70
CA ARG A 314 -3.40 7.09 15.05
C ARG A 314 -4.21 5.92 15.60
N LEU A 315 -3.56 4.79 15.84
CA LEU A 315 -4.22 3.62 16.42
C LEU A 315 -4.68 3.86 17.87
N LEU A 316 -3.87 4.58 18.66
CA LEU A 316 -4.24 5.01 20.01
C LEU A 316 -5.42 5.99 19.97
N ASP A 317 -5.38 6.98 19.08
CA ASP A 317 -6.48 7.94 18.89
C ASP A 317 -7.77 7.22 18.47
N TYR A 318 -7.67 6.23 17.56
CA TYR A 318 -8.79 5.37 17.17
C TYR A 318 -9.34 4.60 18.36
N MET A 319 -8.47 3.97 19.16
CA MET A 319 -8.85 3.20 20.35
C MET A 319 -9.60 4.08 21.36
N GLU A 320 -9.14 5.30 21.59
CA GLU A 320 -9.78 6.27 22.48
C GLU A 320 -11.17 6.70 21.96
N LYS A 321 -11.29 7.01 20.67
CA LYS A 321 -12.57 7.35 20.02
C LYS A 321 -13.56 6.20 20.05
N TYR A 322 -13.11 4.99 19.69
CA TYR A 322 -13.91 3.77 19.73
C TYR A 322 -14.48 3.51 21.14
N ASN A 323 -13.64 3.68 22.17
CA ASN A 323 -14.07 3.55 23.57
C ASN A 323 -15.03 4.67 24.01
N ALA A 324 -14.84 5.90 23.49
CA ALA A 324 -15.65 7.08 23.83
C ALA A 324 -17.05 7.05 23.20
N GLU A 325 -17.22 6.51 21.99
CA GLU A 325 -18.51 6.38 21.31
C GLU A 325 -19.51 5.45 22.04
N GLY A 326 -19.13 4.89 23.18
CA GLY A 326 -20.07 4.12 24.00
C GLY A 326 -20.43 2.79 23.36
N MET A 327 -19.61 2.28 22.42
CA MET A 327 -19.64 0.91 21.88
C MET A 327 -19.33 -0.16 22.97
N LYS A 328 -19.49 0.21 24.25
CA LYS A 328 -19.23 -0.54 25.48
C LYS A 328 -20.02 -1.85 25.59
N GLU A 329 -21.11 -2.00 24.83
CA GLU A 329 -21.89 -3.23 24.82
C GLU A 329 -21.14 -4.43 24.21
N ARG A 330 -19.95 -4.22 23.61
CA ARG A 330 -19.14 -5.33 23.06
C ARG A 330 -17.73 -5.41 23.60
N ILE A 331 -16.89 -4.38 23.45
CA ILE A 331 -15.46 -4.45 23.81
C ILE A 331 -14.95 -3.05 24.18
N THR A 332 -14.25 -2.91 25.31
CA THR A 332 -13.43 -1.74 25.61
C THR A 332 -11.97 -2.13 25.50
N TYR A 333 -11.20 -1.40 24.70
CA TYR A 333 -9.78 -1.69 24.50
C TYR A 333 -8.93 -0.96 25.53
N SER A 334 -7.94 -1.65 26.08
CA SER A 334 -6.94 -1.11 26.99
C SER A 334 -5.55 -1.03 26.34
N ASP A 335 -4.64 -0.30 26.98
CA ASP A 335 -3.22 -0.28 26.59
C ASP A 335 -2.57 -1.68 26.61
N ASP A 336 -3.08 -2.61 27.42
CA ASP A 336 -2.62 -4.02 27.47
C ASP A 336 -3.12 -4.81 26.23
N ASP A 337 -4.30 -4.50 25.71
CA ASP A 337 -4.81 -5.14 24.48
C ASP A 337 -4.00 -4.71 23.26
N LEU A 338 -3.67 -3.42 23.18
CA LEU A 338 -2.76 -2.93 22.15
C LEU A 338 -1.35 -3.53 22.29
N PHE A 339 -0.84 -3.67 23.51
CA PHE A 339 0.44 -4.34 23.75
C PHE A 339 0.42 -5.80 23.27
N LYS A 340 -0.62 -6.57 23.61
CA LYS A 340 -0.80 -7.96 23.14
C LYS A 340 -0.87 -8.04 21.61
N LEU A 341 -1.57 -7.09 20.98
CA LEU A 341 -1.65 -6.99 19.53
C LEU A 341 -0.26 -6.77 18.91
N LEU A 342 0.50 -5.79 19.42
CA LEU A 342 1.87 -5.54 18.99
C LEU A 342 2.77 -6.78 19.17
N MET A 343 2.66 -7.48 20.30
CA MET A 343 3.39 -8.71 20.60
C MET A 343 3.06 -9.88 19.65
N ARG A 344 1.85 -9.92 19.09
CA ARG A 344 1.44 -10.95 18.13
C ARG A 344 2.05 -10.71 16.75
N GLU A 345 2.16 -9.44 16.37
CA GLU A 345 2.52 -9.04 15.00
C GLU A 345 4.01 -8.69 14.84
N ARG A 346 4.74 -8.50 15.95
CA ARG A 346 6.15 -8.07 15.96
C ARG A 346 7.00 -8.90 16.90
N THR A 347 8.30 -8.96 16.60
CA THR A 347 9.21 -9.70 17.48
C THR A 347 9.41 -8.97 18.82
N PRO A 348 9.60 -9.70 19.93
CA PRO A 348 9.89 -9.08 21.23
C PRO A 348 11.08 -8.12 21.16
N TRP A 349 12.06 -8.44 20.32
CA TRP A 349 13.26 -7.62 20.13
C TRP A 349 12.97 -6.27 19.46
N GLU A 350 12.26 -6.27 18.32
CA GLU A 350 11.88 -5.02 17.64
C GLU A 350 11.04 -4.11 18.55
N LEU A 351 10.14 -4.71 19.34
CA LEU A 351 9.32 -3.97 20.29
C LEU A 351 10.16 -3.35 21.41
N ALA A 352 11.21 -4.03 21.88
CA ALA A 352 12.09 -3.52 22.90
C ALA A 352 12.81 -2.24 22.46
N GLU A 353 13.39 -2.26 21.26
CA GLU A 353 14.06 -1.10 20.70
C GLU A 353 13.07 0.04 20.44
N PHE A 354 11.92 -0.28 19.84
CA PHE A 354 10.90 0.70 19.53
C PHE A 354 10.36 1.37 20.80
N PHE A 355 10.03 0.59 21.83
CA PHE A 355 9.55 1.13 23.09
C PHE A 355 10.64 1.90 23.84
N HIS A 356 11.90 1.47 23.77
CA HIS A 356 13.00 2.25 24.32
C HIS A 356 13.10 3.63 23.63
N TRP A 357 13.03 3.67 22.29
CA TRP A 357 13.01 4.92 21.54
C TRP A 357 11.78 5.79 21.87
N LEU A 358 10.59 5.18 22.04
CA LEU A 358 9.37 5.90 22.43
C LEU A 358 9.46 6.59 23.80
N ARG A 359 10.38 6.21 24.68
CA ARG A 359 10.55 6.89 25.97
C ARG A 359 10.99 8.35 25.83
N GLY A 360 11.71 8.67 24.75
CA GLY A 360 12.11 10.03 24.41
C GLY A 360 11.03 10.84 23.70
N VAL A 361 9.86 10.25 23.44
CA VAL A 361 8.75 10.92 22.73
C VAL A 361 7.77 11.50 23.75
N ASP A 362 7.51 12.79 23.63
CA ASP A 362 6.52 13.50 24.45
C ASP A 362 5.15 12.81 24.44
N GLY A 363 4.60 12.60 25.64
CA GLY A 363 3.33 11.91 25.87
C GLY A 363 3.38 10.39 25.82
N MET A 364 4.50 9.77 25.42
CA MET A 364 4.62 8.31 25.30
C MET A 364 5.47 7.67 26.41
N GLN A 365 6.19 8.45 27.21
CA GLN A 365 7.16 7.94 28.20
C GLN A 365 6.57 6.89 29.15
N ASN A 366 5.46 7.19 29.83
CA ASN A 366 4.87 6.28 30.82
C ASN A 366 4.35 4.99 30.18
N ARG A 367 3.75 5.09 28.98
CA ARG A 367 3.24 3.94 28.21
C ARG A 367 4.38 3.07 27.73
N ALA A 368 5.44 3.68 27.20
CA ALA A 368 6.65 2.99 26.77
C ALA A 368 7.35 2.26 27.93
N GLU A 369 7.44 2.89 29.11
CA GLU A 369 7.96 2.25 30.32
C GLU A 369 7.11 1.05 30.73
N SER A 370 5.78 1.22 30.79
CA SER A 370 4.87 0.11 31.11
C SER A 370 4.96 -1.04 30.11
N TRP A 371 5.05 -0.76 28.81
CA TRP A 371 5.19 -1.80 27.79
C TRP A 371 6.56 -2.49 27.84
N LEU A 372 7.64 -1.78 28.17
CA LEU A 372 8.95 -2.40 28.41
C LEU A 372 8.96 -3.31 29.62
N GLU A 373 8.27 -2.94 30.70
CA GLU A 373 8.08 -3.81 31.87
C GLU A 373 7.32 -5.09 31.49
N GLN A 374 6.18 -4.93 30.80
CA GLN A 374 5.38 -6.07 30.34
C GLN A 374 6.17 -6.97 29.37
N LEU A 375 7.01 -6.37 28.53
CA LEU A 375 7.89 -7.09 27.62
C LEU A 375 8.99 -7.85 28.36
N ALA A 376 9.67 -7.22 29.32
CA ALA A 376 10.67 -7.87 30.15
C ALA A 376 10.08 -8.99 31.02
N ASP A 377 8.81 -8.84 31.43
CA ASP A 377 8.05 -9.84 32.18
C ASP A 377 7.77 -11.10 31.36
N LYS A 378 7.42 -10.93 30.07
CA LYS A 378 7.09 -12.02 29.16
C LYS A 378 8.33 -12.61 28.46
N HIS A 379 9.36 -11.79 28.24
CA HIS A 379 10.56 -12.09 27.45
C HIS A 379 11.84 -11.56 28.13
N PRO A 380 12.29 -12.15 29.25
CA PRO A 380 13.46 -11.66 29.99
C PRO A 380 14.77 -11.69 29.18
N GLU A 381 14.86 -12.52 28.13
CA GLU A 381 15.99 -12.59 27.21
C GLU A 381 16.21 -11.29 26.40
N VAL A 382 15.14 -10.51 26.19
CA VAL A 382 15.18 -9.23 25.47
C VAL A 382 16.13 -8.24 26.17
N ALA A 383 16.15 -8.24 27.49
CA ALA A 383 17.03 -7.37 28.26
C ALA A 383 18.52 -7.67 27.99
N GLY A 384 18.88 -8.95 27.79
CA GLY A 384 20.24 -9.33 27.43
C GLY A 384 20.65 -8.75 26.07
N LYS A 385 19.77 -8.83 25.07
CA LYS A 385 20.02 -8.28 23.73
C LYS A 385 20.09 -6.76 23.71
N LEU A 386 19.23 -6.07 24.48
CA LEU A 386 19.28 -4.61 24.61
C LEU A 386 20.63 -4.16 25.14
N LEU A 387 21.14 -4.86 26.15
CA LEU A 387 22.47 -4.62 26.70
C LEU A 387 23.57 -4.88 25.66
N ASP A 388 23.45 -5.92 24.84
CA ASP A 388 24.43 -6.18 23.77
C ASP A 388 24.44 -5.04 22.72
N VAL A 389 23.28 -4.49 22.35
CA VAL A 389 23.22 -3.31 21.45
C VAL A 389 23.78 -2.05 22.09
N TRP A 390 23.47 -1.78 23.36
CA TRP A 390 24.09 -0.67 24.08
C TRP A 390 25.60 -0.86 24.25
N LEU A 391 26.09 -2.11 24.20
CA LEU A 391 27.52 -2.41 24.30
C LEU A 391 28.20 -2.09 22.96
N GLU A 392 27.59 -2.51 21.85
CA GLU A 392 28.01 -2.15 20.49
C GLU A 392 28.06 -0.63 20.29
N ARG A 393 27.09 0.10 20.86
CA ARG A 393 27.04 1.57 20.82
C ARG A 393 27.91 2.28 21.86
N ARG A 394 28.57 1.54 22.76
CA ARG A 394 29.37 2.10 23.86
C ARG A 394 28.60 3.08 24.76
N THR A 395 27.32 2.83 25.01
CA THR A 395 26.53 3.65 25.93
C THR A 395 27.15 3.60 27.33
N ASP A 396 27.18 4.72 28.06
CA ASP A 396 27.76 4.72 29.42
C ASP A 396 26.93 3.80 30.34
N PRO A 397 27.52 2.96 31.20
CA PRO A 397 26.75 2.07 32.05
C PRO A 397 25.79 2.77 33.02
N GLY A 398 26.07 4.01 33.41
CA GLY A 398 25.15 4.84 34.17
C GLY A 398 23.94 5.28 33.33
N GLU A 399 24.16 5.69 32.09
CA GLU A 399 23.07 5.97 31.14
C GLU A 399 22.22 4.72 30.86
N VAL A 400 22.86 3.55 30.71
CA VAL A 400 22.17 2.26 30.57
C VAL A 400 21.31 1.97 31.81
N PHE A 401 21.84 2.23 33.01
CA PHE A 401 21.09 2.03 34.26
C PHE A 401 19.87 2.93 34.34
N GLU A 402 20.01 4.23 34.02
CA GLU A 402 18.90 5.18 33.99
C GLU A 402 17.90 4.85 32.86
N SER A 403 18.37 4.15 31.82
CA SER A 403 17.59 3.62 30.71
C SER A 403 16.85 2.32 31.04
N MET A 404 17.04 1.71 32.21
CA MET A 404 16.23 0.56 32.63
C MET A 404 14.83 0.99 33.13
N PRO A 405 13.81 0.12 33.02
CA PRO A 405 12.49 0.38 33.59
C PRO A 405 12.51 0.79 35.07
N LYS A 406 11.58 1.67 35.47
CA LYS A 406 11.60 2.34 36.79
C LYS A 406 11.55 1.37 37.96
N GLU A 407 10.84 0.26 37.81
CA GLU A 407 10.69 -0.84 38.77
C GLU A 407 12.02 -1.51 39.04
N MET A 408 12.92 -1.53 38.05
CA MET A 408 14.28 -2.03 38.20
C MET A 408 15.15 -1.07 39.00
N ARG A 409 14.85 0.24 38.92
CA ARG A 409 15.52 1.29 39.69
C ARG A 409 14.91 1.51 41.07
N ALA A 410 13.68 1.06 41.36
CA ALA A 410 13.03 1.19 42.68
C ALA A 410 13.80 0.45 43.80
N SER A 411 13.36 0.48 45.07
CA SER A 411 14.01 -0.28 46.17
C SER A 411 13.86 -1.81 46.03
N LEU A 412 14.84 -2.58 46.52
CA LEU A 412 14.78 -4.04 46.58
C LEU A 412 13.77 -4.52 47.62
N ALA A 413 13.45 -3.73 48.64
CA ALA A 413 12.53 -4.11 49.71
C ALA A 413 11.05 -4.03 49.32
N THR A 414 10.65 -3.09 48.46
CA THR A 414 9.24 -2.73 48.18
C THR A 414 8.52 -3.61 47.16
N SER A 415 9.16 -4.67 46.66
CA SER A 415 8.64 -5.48 45.56
C SER A 415 8.10 -6.84 46.02
N SER A 416 7.08 -7.37 45.33
CA SER A 416 6.63 -8.75 45.54
C SER A 416 7.74 -9.75 45.20
N GLN A 417 7.70 -10.98 45.71
CA GLN A 417 8.78 -11.96 45.50
C GLN A 417 9.10 -12.21 44.02
N THR A 418 8.07 -12.25 43.17
CA THR A 418 8.23 -12.37 41.71
C THR A 418 8.95 -11.15 41.13
N LYS A 419 8.57 -9.94 41.56
CA LYS A 419 9.24 -8.68 41.16
C LYS A 419 10.69 -8.60 41.66
N LYS A 420 10.97 -9.07 42.88
CA LYS A 420 12.35 -9.18 43.44
C LYS A 420 13.25 -10.05 42.58
N ASN A 421 12.77 -11.24 42.17
CA ASN A 421 13.53 -12.14 41.32
C ASN A 421 13.77 -11.56 39.92
N ARG A 422 12.79 -10.86 39.33
CA ARG A 422 12.95 -10.16 38.04
C ARG A 422 14.03 -9.08 38.13
N LYS A 423 13.90 -8.18 39.10
CA LYS A 423 14.89 -7.13 39.34
C LYS A 423 16.30 -7.71 39.54
N PHE A 424 16.42 -8.83 40.27
CA PHE A 424 17.69 -9.52 40.43
C PHE A 424 18.29 -9.96 39.09
N ILE A 425 17.51 -10.59 38.22
CA ILE A 425 17.97 -11.04 36.89
C ILE A 425 18.47 -9.85 36.06
N LEU A 426 17.73 -8.74 36.06
CA LEU A 426 18.04 -7.58 35.23
C LEU A 426 19.25 -6.81 35.74
N LEU A 427 19.36 -6.60 37.05
CA LEU A 427 20.57 -6.04 37.66
C LEU A 427 21.79 -6.93 37.42
N MET A 428 21.62 -8.25 37.46
CA MET A 428 22.69 -9.18 37.11
C MET A 428 23.14 -9.01 35.65
N GLN A 429 22.20 -8.85 34.71
CA GLN A 429 22.52 -8.59 33.31
C GLN A 429 23.22 -7.23 33.13
N TRP A 430 22.79 -6.19 33.83
CA TRP A 430 23.49 -4.90 33.85
C TRP A 430 24.92 -5.00 34.38
N LEU A 431 25.15 -5.76 35.46
CA LEU A 431 26.50 -6.00 35.96
C LEU A 431 27.35 -6.80 34.97
N ARG A 432 26.76 -7.76 34.24
CA ARG A 432 27.45 -8.46 33.14
C ARG A 432 27.80 -7.50 32.01
N TYR A 433 26.90 -6.58 31.68
CA TYR A 433 27.15 -5.50 30.72
C TYR A 433 28.34 -4.66 31.14
N ILE A 434 28.44 -4.25 32.41
CA ILE A 434 29.58 -3.49 32.93
C ILE A 434 30.90 -4.27 32.78
N GLU A 435 30.91 -5.57 33.10
CA GLU A 435 32.12 -6.38 32.92
C GLU A 435 32.52 -6.47 31.43
N LYS A 436 31.55 -6.58 30.51
CA LYS A 436 31.81 -6.55 29.07
C LYS A 436 32.32 -5.17 28.62
N PHE A 437 31.66 -4.10 29.06
CA PHE A 437 32.01 -2.71 28.75
C PHE A 437 33.43 -2.35 29.23
N ASN A 438 33.81 -2.84 30.40
CA ASN A 438 35.13 -2.64 31.01
C ASN A 438 36.22 -3.59 30.46
N ASN A 439 35.90 -4.51 29.54
CA ASN A 439 36.86 -5.50 29.06
C ASN A 439 37.92 -4.85 28.16
N PRO A 440 39.21 -4.85 28.55
CA PRO A 440 40.28 -4.20 27.78
C PRO A 440 40.62 -4.90 26.47
N HIS A 441 40.13 -6.13 26.25
CA HIS A 441 40.35 -6.91 25.02
C HIS A 441 39.27 -6.73 23.97
N ASP A 442 38.40 -5.74 24.13
CA ASP A 442 37.39 -5.43 23.13
C ASP A 442 38.04 -4.78 21.89
N PRO A 443 37.93 -5.40 20.70
CA PRO A 443 38.68 -5.02 19.50
C PRO A 443 38.40 -3.60 18.97
N GLN A 444 37.39 -2.87 19.46
CA GLN A 444 37.15 -1.48 19.06
C GLN A 444 38.02 -0.43 19.80
N GLY A 445 38.94 -0.84 20.69
CA GLY A 445 40.24 -0.18 20.82
C GLY A 445 40.33 1.26 21.37
N VAL A 446 39.44 1.73 22.25
CA VAL A 446 39.66 2.98 23.00
C VAL A 446 39.20 2.86 24.46
N ALA A 447 40.02 2.25 25.31
CA ALA A 447 39.80 2.20 26.75
C ALA A 447 40.18 3.55 27.41
N THR A 448 39.28 4.54 27.40
CA THR A 448 39.54 5.82 28.09
C THR A 448 38.77 5.99 29.40
N ARG A 449 37.66 5.28 29.64
CA ARG A 449 36.95 5.32 30.94
C ARG A 449 36.41 3.96 31.36
N ARG A 450 36.94 3.46 32.47
CA ARG A 450 36.41 2.29 33.17
C ARG A 450 35.27 2.74 34.09
N PHE A 451 34.14 2.04 34.06
CA PHE A 451 33.05 2.26 35.00
C PHE A 451 33.38 1.53 36.32
N GLY A 452 33.79 2.30 37.34
CA GLY A 452 34.30 1.76 38.59
C GLY A 452 33.23 1.25 39.55
N ASP A 453 33.65 0.38 40.48
CA ASP A 453 32.77 -0.21 41.50
C ASP A 453 32.09 0.87 42.37
N ASP A 454 32.76 1.99 42.64
CA ASP A 454 32.18 3.12 43.39
C ASP A 454 31.00 3.77 42.65
N ALA A 455 31.08 3.87 41.33
CA ALA A 455 29.97 4.41 40.51
C ALA A 455 28.79 3.43 40.48
N VAL A 456 29.07 2.12 40.41
CA VAL A 456 28.05 1.06 40.53
C VAL A 456 27.34 1.17 41.88
N LEU A 457 28.10 1.26 42.96
CA LEU A 457 27.56 1.37 44.32
C LEU A 457 26.80 2.69 44.53
N ALA A 458 27.26 3.79 43.95
CA ALA A 458 26.55 5.06 44.00
C ALA A 458 25.17 4.96 43.33
N LEU A 459 25.08 4.36 42.13
CA LEU A 459 23.82 4.16 41.42
C LEU A 459 22.87 3.22 42.16
N LEU A 460 23.38 2.06 42.61
CA LEU A 460 22.59 1.11 43.37
C LEU A 460 22.16 1.67 44.74
N GLY A 461 22.99 2.51 45.35
CA GLY A 461 22.73 3.15 46.64
C GLY A 461 21.70 4.27 46.58
N LYS A 462 21.38 4.83 45.40
CA LYS A 462 20.32 5.85 45.25
C LYS A 462 18.96 5.34 45.72
N THR A 463 18.71 4.04 45.61
CA THR A 463 17.36 3.48 45.78
C THR A 463 17.31 2.26 46.68
N ASN A 464 18.44 1.73 47.14
CA ASN A 464 18.49 0.54 47.98
C ASN A 464 19.27 0.83 49.26
N THR A 465 18.83 0.25 50.36
CA THR A 465 19.53 0.34 51.64
C THR A 465 20.84 -0.47 51.62
N PRO A 466 21.82 -0.16 52.48
CA PRO A 466 23.04 -0.95 52.59
C PRO A 466 22.76 -2.46 52.83
N ASP A 467 21.76 -2.77 53.66
CA ASP A 467 21.39 -4.17 53.95
C ASP A 467 20.79 -4.86 52.72
N GLU A 468 19.95 -4.17 51.95
CA GLU A 468 19.40 -4.67 50.68
C GLU A 468 20.52 -4.98 49.67
N LEU A 469 21.52 -4.10 49.55
CA LEU A 469 22.65 -4.31 48.66
C LEU A 469 23.49 -5.51 49.10
N MET A 470 23.71 -5.66 50.41
CA MET A 470 24.47 -6.78 50.96
C MET A 470 23.76 -8.12 50.74
N ASP A 471 22.44 -8.17 50.86
CA ASP A 471 21.67 -9.38 50.53
C ASP A 471 21.69 -9.67 49.02
N PHE A 472 21.54 -8.63 48.19
CA PHE A 472 21.68 -8.74 46.73
C PHE A 472 23.04 -9.32 46.33
N PHE A 473 24.15 -8.80 46.86
CA PHE A 473 25.49 -9.32 46.58
C PHE A 473 25.67 -10.76 47.08
N ARG A 474 25.11 -11.10 48.23
CA ARG A 474 25.13 -12.47 48.75
C ARG A 474 24.41 -13.44 47.81
N ARG A 475 23.24 -13.06 47.29
CA ARG A 475 22.53 -13.82 46.26
C ARG A 475 23.37 -13.92 44.99
N LEU A 476 24.00 -12.83 44.55
CA LEU A 476 24.84 -12.78 43.35
C LEU A 476 26.05 -13.73 43.43
N GLN A 477 26.58 -14.00 44.62
CA GLN A 477 27.67 -14.97 44.84
C GLN A 477 27.31 -16.42 44.50
N SER A 478 26.01 -16.73 44.46
CA SER A 478 25.52 -18.05 44.07
C SER A 478 25.67 -18.29 42.56
N ASP A 479 25.77 -17.24 41.74
CA ASP A 479 26.07 -17.34 40.32
C ASP A 479 27.60 -17.42 40.11
N LYS A 480 28.05 -18.52 39.50
CA LYS A 480 29.48 -18.81 39.28
C LYS A 480 30.20 -17.72 38.47
N HIS A 481 29.52 -17.09 37.52
CA HIS A 481 30.08 -16.04 36.68
C HIS A 481 30.12 -14.68 37.40
N MET A 482 29.19 -14.45 38.33
CA MET A 482 29.08 -13.19 39.06
C MET A 482 29.78 -13.19 40.42
N LYS A 483 30.21 -14.36 40.93
CA LYS A 483 30.85 -14.48 42.25
C LYS A 483 32.00 -13.50 42.47
N ARG A 484 32.85 -13.28 41.47
CA ARG A 484 33.97 -12.33 41.58
C ARG A 484 33.48 -10.89 41.69
N VAL A 485 32.55 -10.49 40.82
CA VAL A 485 31.95 -9.15 40.82
C VAL A 485 31.26 -8.88 42.16
N ALA A 486 30.49 -9.86 42.65
CA ALA A 486 29.78 -9.77 43.92
C ALA A 486 30.73 -9.53 45.11
N VAL A 487 31.85 -10.25 45.18
CA VAL A 487 32.84 -10.10 46.25
C VAL A 487 33.52 -8.73 46.17
N ARG A 488 33.89 -8.27 44.96
CA ARG A 488 34.50 -6.93 44.77
C ARG A 488 33.56 -5.82 45.22
N LEU A 489 32.31 -5.81 44.73
CA LEU A 489 31.31 -4.81 45.11
C LEU A 489 31.01 -4.82 46.61
N GLN A 490 30.96 -6.01 47.22
CA GLN A 490 30.77 -6.15 48.67
C GLN A 490 31.94 -5.55 49.47
N GLN A 491 33.18 -5.73 49.01
CA GLN A 491 34.37 -5.19 49.65
C GLN A 491 34.43 -3.67 49.51
N SER A 492 34.20 -3.14 48.31
CA SER A 492 34.13 -1.70 48.04
C SER A 492 33.03 -1.02 48.86
N SER A 493 31.86 -1.66 48.98
CA SER A 493 30.75 -1.15 49.81
C SER A 493 31.13 -1.03 51.30
N ARG A 494 31.85 -2.01 51.86
CA ARG A 494 32.35 -1.94 53.25
C ARG A 494 33.36 -0.81 53.44
N GLN A 495 34.28 -0.64 52.50
CA GLN A 495 35.29 0.41 52.55
C GLN A 495 34.66 1.81 52.53
N LEU A 496 33.67 2.04 51.68
CA LEU A 496 32.92 3.30 51.65
C LEU A 496 32.17 3.56 52.97
N LEU A 497 31.59 2.52 53.58
CA LEU A 497 30.88 2.64 54.85
C LEU A 497 31.82 2.93 56.03
N GLU A 498 33.01 2.33 56.04
CA GLU A 498 34.07 2.63 57.02
C GLU A 498 34.64 4.03 56.85
N ALA A 499 34.85 4.47 55.61
CA ALA A 499 35.30 5.84 55.31
C ALA A 499 34.28 6.87 55.81
N ALA A 500 32.98 6.65 55.54
CA ALA A 500 31.91 7.52 56.01
C ALA A 500 31.86 7.64 57.54
N LYS A 501 32.08 6.53 58.26
CA LYS A 501 32.14 6.51 59.74
C LYS A 501 33.35 7.24 60.32
N ARG A 502 34.45 7.38 59.57
CA ARG A 502 35.64 8.11 60.02
C ARG A 502 35.52 9.62 59.79
N THR A 503 34.64 10.02 58.87
CA THR A 503 34.38 11.42 58.52
C THR A 503 33.18 12.03 59.25
N SER A 504 32.33 11.20 59.87
CA SER A 504 31.26 11.59 60.80
C SER A 504 31.75 11.58 62.24
#